data_AF-A0A255DZ46-F1
#
_entry.id   AF-A0A255DZ46-F1
#
_cell.length_a   1.000
_cell.length_b   1.000
_cell.length_c   1.000
_cell.angle_alpha   90.00
_cell.angle_beta   90.00
_cell.angle_gamma   90.00
#
_symmetry.space_group_name_H-M   'P 1'
#
loop_
_entity.id
_entity.type
_entity.pdbx_description
1 polymer ?
#
loop_
_entity_poly.entity_id
_entity_poly.type
_entity_poly.pdbx_seq_one_letter_code
_entity_poly.pdbx_strand_id
1 'polypeptide(L)'
;MFGHDNRELAAIFVGGAVGTLARAGLATLLASDPARWPWATFIVNIVGAFLVGYFTTRLLERLPLSSYRRPLLGTGLCGGLTTFSTMQVETLKMIEHHHYALAAAYTVVSLVAGLLAVYLATALVRQVRIRA
;
A
#
# COMPACT_ATOMS: atom_id res chain seq x y z
N MET A 1 4.95 11.88 29.33
CA MET A 1 6.15 12.12 28.50
C MET A 1 6.15 11.04 27.43
N PHE A 2 5.69 11.35 26.22
CA PHE A 2 5.63 10.42 25.10
C PHE A 2 7.06 10.07 24.66
N GLY A 3 7.68 9.10 25.33
CA GLY A 3 8.97 8.55 24.94
C GLY A 3 8.75 7.74 23.67
N HIS A 4 8.78 8.41 22.51
CA HIS A 4 8.90 7.71 21.24
C HIS A 4 10.24 6.97 21.27
N ASP A 5 10.22 5.65 21.10
CA ASP A 5 11.44 4.88 20.93
C ASP A 5 12.10 5.34 19.62
N ASN A 6 13.27 5.95 19.69
CA ASN A 6 14.01 6.41 18.51
C ASN A 6 14.24 5.28 17.50
N ARG A 7 14.29 4.02 17.97
CA ARG A 7 14.44 2.84 17.11
C ARG A 7 13.16 2.55 16.33
N GLU A 8 12.00 2.83 16.90
CA GLU A 8 10.72 2.72 16.19
C GLU A 8 10.62 3.78 15.09
N LEU A 9 10.98 5.03 15.38
CA LEU A 9 11.04 6.09 14.37
C LEU A 9 12.02 5.75 13.24
N ALA A 10 13.20 5.21 13.58
CA ALA A 10 14.18 4.75 12.60
C ALA A 10 13.62 3.61 11.73
N ALA A 11 12.87 2.67 12.33
CA ALA A 11 12.19 1.60 11.61
C ALA A 11 11.15 2.14 10.61
N ILE A 12 10.32 3.11 11.02
CA ILE A 12 9.35 3.78 10.13
C ILE A 12 10.09 4.49 8.99
N PHE A 13 11.15 5.22 9.31
CA PHE A 13 11.94 5.96 8.31
C PHE A 13 12.52 5.03 7.24
N VAL A 14 13.20 3.96 7.65
CA VAL A 14 13.81 3.00 6.72
C VAL A 14 12.74 2.31 5.86
N GLY A 15 11.66 1.84 6.48
CA GLY A 15 10.55 1.24 5.73
C GLY A 15 9.95 2.23 4.72
N GLY A 16 9.66 3.45 5.17
CA GLY A 16 9.06 4.51 4.37
C GLY A 16 9.93 4.93 3.17
N ALA A 17 11.24 5.04 3.38
CA ALA A 17 12.20 5.32 2.32
C ALA A 17 12.16 4.21 1.25
N VAL A 18 12.23 2.94 1.66
CA VAL A 18 12.17 1.81 0.73
C VAL A 18 10.85 1.78 -0.05
N GLY A 19 9.70 1.93 0.63
CA GLY A 19 8.39 1.93 -0.01
C GLY A 19 8.22 3.07 -1.01
N THR A 20 8.63 4.28 -0.60
CA THR A 20 8.54 5.48 -1.44
C THR A 20 9.44 5.38 -2.67
N LEU A 21 10.67 4.89 -2.51
CA LEU A 21 11.60 4.69 -3.62
C LEU A 21 11.12 3.61 -4.58
N ALA A 22 10.58 2.50 -4.08
CA ALA A 22 9.98 1.46 -4.92
C ALA A 22 8.81 2.01 -5.74
N ARG A 23 7.92 2.80 -5.12
CA ARG A 23 6.84 3.48 -5.82
C ARG A 23 7.34 4.46 -6.87
N ALA A 24 8.31 5.30 -6.51
CA ALA A 24 8.88 6.27 -7.42
C ALA A 24 9.56 5.59 -8.62
N GLY A 25 10.31 4.51 -8.37
CA GLY A 25 10.93 3.70 -9.40
C GLY A 25 9.92 3.06 -10.35
N LEU A 26 8.80 2.53 -9.85
CA LEU A 26 7.76 2.00 -10.74
C LEU A 26 7.10 3.10 -11.58
N ALA A 27 6.92 4.29 -11.00
CA ALA A 27 6.37 5.45 -11.70
C ALA A 27 7.30 5.98 -12.81
N THR A 28 8.62 5.76 -12.73
CA THR A 28 9.54 6.13 -13.83
C THR A 28 9.51 5.14 -14.99
N LEU A 29 9.12 3.89 -14.74
CA LEU A 29 9.05 2.83 -15.76
C LEU A 29 7.72 2.87 -16.55
N LEU A 30 6.67 3.41 -15.95
CA LEU A 30 5.32 3.45 -16.52
C LEU A 30 4.89 4.90 -16.72
N ALA A 31 4.72 5.30 -17.98
CA ALA A 31 4.26 6.64 -18.31
C ALA A 31 2.85 6.91 -17.77
N SER A 32 2.64 8.13 -17.26
CA SER A 32 1.33 8.62 -16.83
C SER A 32 0.68 9.42 -17.97
N ASP A 33 -0.57 9.08 -18.30
CA ASP A 33 -1.38 9.72 -19.33
C ASP A 33 -2.82 9.81 -18.80
N PRO A 34 -3.44 11.00 -18.69
CA PRO A 34 -4.82 11.15 -18.23
C PRO A 34 -5.86 10.38 -19.05
N ALA A 35 -5.54 10.03 -20.31
CA ALA A 35 -6.41 9.22 -21.16
C ALA A 35 -6.25 7.71 -20.92
N ARG A 36 -5.34 7.29 -20.03
CA ARG A 36 -5.02 5.88 -19.79
C ARG A 36 -5.08 5.51 -18.31
N TRP A 37 -5.15 4.21 -18.05
CA TRP A 37 -5.11 3.68 -16.70
C TRP A 37 -3.73 3.91 -16.05
N PRO A 38 -3.66 4.51 -14.85
CA PRO A 38 -2.40 4.77 -14.17
C PRO A 38 -1.88 3.51 -13.46
N TRP A 39 -1.28 2.63 -14.26
CA TRP A 39 -0.83 1.30 -13.81
C TRP A 39 0.18 1.35 -12.68
N ALA A 40 1.11 2.32 -12.65
CA ALA A 40 2.08 2.43 -11.56
C ALA A 40 1.37 2.61 -10.21
N THR A 41 0.54 3.64 -10.09
CA THR A 41 -0.20 3.95 -8.86
C THR A 41 -1.16 2.83 -8.47
N PHE A 42 -1.85 2.24 -9.46
CA PHE A 42 -2.72 1.10 -9.23
C PHE A 42 -1.95 -0.09 -8.62
N ILE A 43 -0.85 -0.52 -9.25
CA ILE A 43 -0.08 -1.69 -8.81
C ILE A 43 0.49 -1.48 -7.41
N VAL A 44 1.12 -0.34 -7.12
CA VAL A 44 1.70 -0.11 -5.78
C VAL A 44 0.64 -0.09 -4.69
N ASN A 45 -0.56 0.44 -4.98
CA ASN A 45 -1.67 0.45 -4.04
C ASN A 45 -2.20 -0.95 -3.76
N ILE A 46 -2.42 -1.76 -4.80
CA ILE A 46 -2.92 -3.13 -4.64
C ILE A 46 -1.89 -4.03 -3.93
N VAL A 47 -0.61 -3.95 -4.35
CA VAL A 47 0.48 -4.70 -3.71
C VAL A 47 0.65 -4.26 -2.26
N GLY A 48 0.67 -2.96 -1.98
CA GLY A 48 0.77 -2.45 -0.62
C GLY A 48 -0.41 -2.84 0.26
N ALA A 49 -1.64 -2.80 -0.27
CA ALA A 49 -2.83 -3.28 0.43
C ALA A 49 -2.75 -4.78 0.79
N PHE A 50 -2.32 -5.61 -0.17
CA PHE A 50 -2.06 -7.03 0.09
C PHE A 50 -1.01 -7.24 1.19
N LEU A 51 0.11 -6.51 1.12
CA LEU A 51 1.19 -6.59 2.11
C LEU A 51 0.73 -6.17 3.50
N VAL A 52 -0.06 -5.09 3.62
CA VAL A 52 -0.66 -4.69 4.90
C VAL A 52 -1.53 -5.80 5.46
N GLY A 53 -2.42 -6.39 4.65
CA GLY A 53 -3.24 -7.52 5.10
C GLY A 53 -2.37 -8.67 5.60
N TYR A 54 -1.38 -9.07 4.82
CA TYR A 54 -0.46 -10.15 5.17
C TYR A 54 0.29 -9.86 6.48
N PHE A 55 0.93 -8.69 6.61
CA PHE A 55 1.72 -8.34 7.79
C PHE A 55 0.86 -8.15 9.02
N THR A 56 -0.30 -7.50 8.87
CA THR A 56 -1.23 -7.27 9.98
C THR A 56 -1.68 -8.61 10.55
N THR A 57 -2.18 -9.53 9.72
CA THR A 57 -2.61 -10.86 10.17
C THR A 57 -1.44 -11.68 10.74
N ARG A 58 -0.28 -11.72 10.06
CA ARG A 58 0.86 -12.55 10.47
C ARG A 58 1.59 -12.01 11.71
N LEU A 59 1.66 -10.69 11.90
CA LEU A 59 2.32 -10.07 13.06
C LEU A 59 1.38 -9.89 14.26
N LEU A 60 0.05 -9.80 14.07
CA LEU A 60 -0.91 -9.72 15.17
C LEU A 60 -1.32 -11.09 15.70
N GLU A 61 -1.50 -12.08 14.83
CA GLU A 61 -2.08 -13.37 15.24
C GLU A 61 -1.02 -14.45 15.54
N ARG A 62 0.20 -14.34 15.01
CA ARG A 62 1.14 -15.48 14.95
C ARG A 62 2.54 -15.23 15.52
N LEU A 63 2.91 -14.00 15.84
CA LEU A 63 4.25 -13.66 16.32
C LEU A 63 4.19 -12.84 17.61
N PRO A 64 5.17 -12.99 18.51
CA PRO A 64 5.34 -12.06 19.62
C PRO A 64 5.51 -10.64 19.06
N LEU A 65 4.92 -9.67 19.77
CA LEU A 65 5.00 -8.24 19.50
C LEU A 65 6.47 -7.79 19.38
N SER A 66 7.05 -7.86 18.18
CA SER A 66 8.33 -7.22 17.91
C SER A 66 8.07 -5.72 17.79
N SER A 67 8.65 -4.94 18.71
CA SER A 67 8.46 -3.48 18.80
C SER A 67 8.76 -2.73 17.50
N TYR A 68 9.57 -3.30 16.59
CA TYR A 68 10.06 -2.58 15.40
C TYR A 68 9.53 -3.12 14.07
N ARG A 69 9.11 -4.39 14.00
CA ARG A 69 8.68 -4.98 12.72
C ARG A 69 7.35 -4.41 12.22
N ARG A 70 6.41 -4.14 13.13
CA ARG A 70 5.13 -3.53 12.80
C ARG A 70 5.28 -2.10 12.27
N PRO A 71 5.97 -1.19 12.96
CA PRO A 71 6.18 0.16 12.45
C PRO A 71 7.01 0.17 11.15
N LEU A 72 8.02 -0.70 11.02
CA LEU A 72 8.81 -0.81 9.78
C LEU A 72 7.97 -1.25 8.58
N LEU A 73 7.22 -2.35 8.71
CA LEU A 73 6.52 -2.97 7.58
C LEU A 73 5.16 -2.33 7.30
N GLY A 74 4.40 -2.00 8.34
CA GLY A 74 3.07 -1.39 8.22
C GLY A 74 3.19 0.08 7.89
N THR A 75 3.52 0.89 8.90
CA THR A 75 3.58 2.35 8.76
C THR A 75 4.66 2.81 7.78
N GLY A 76 5.86 2.22 7.86
CA GLY A 76 6.97 2.55 6.97
C GLY A 76 6.74 2.04 5.55
N LEU A 77 7.03 0.76 5.30
CA LEU A 77 7.07 0.18 3.95
C LEU A 77 5.74 0.30 3.21
N CYS A 78 4.65 -0.19 3.80
CA CYS A 78 3.35 -0.14 3.13
C CYS A 78 2.81 1.30 3.04
N GLY A 79 3.02 2.11 4.08
CA GLY A 79 2.65 3.53 4.06
C GLY A 79 3.40 4.33 2.99
N GLY A 80 4.69 4.07 2.77
CA GLY A 80 5.47 4.73 1.71
C GLY A 80 5.20 4.19 0.31
N LEU A 81 4.90 2.89 0.19
CA LEU A 81 4.59 2.23 -1.08
C LEU A 81 3.22 2.65 -1.63
N THR A 82 2.20 2.74 -0.77
CA THR A 82 0.85 3.13 -1.17
C THR A 82 0.69 4.66 -1.22
N THR A 83 -0.24 5.15 -2.04
CA THR A 83 -0.53 6.58 -2.15
C THR A 83 -1.98 6.83 -2.54
N PHE A 84 -2.74 7.40 -1.63
CA PHE A 84 -4.11 7.87 -1.90
C PHE A 84 -4.12 9.26 -2.54
N SER A 85 -3.14 10.11 -2.22
CA SER A 85 -3.04 11.46 -2.77
C SER A 85 -2.72 11.45 -4.26
N THR A 86 -1.82 10.58 -4.72
CA THR A 86 -1.52 10.45 -6.15
C THR A 86 -2.73 9.92 -6.92
N MET A 87 -3.43 8.92 -6.39
CA MET A 87 -4.66 8.38 -6.98
C MET A 87 -5.72 9.48 -7.16
N GLN A 88 -5.92 10.35 -6.16
CA GLN A 88 -6.86 11.48 -6.27
C GLN A 88 -6.46 12.49 -7.34
N VAL A 89 -5.17 12.84 -7.43
CA VAL A 89 -4.67 13.76 -8.47
C VAL A 89 -4.86 13.16 -9.87
N GLU A 90 -4.61 11.86 -10.04
CA GLU A 90 -4.85 11.16 -11.31
C GLU A 90 -6.34 11.15 -11.67
N THR A 91 -7.22 10.82 -10.72
CA THR A 91 -8.67 10.90 -10.91
C THR A 91 -9.12 12.31 -11.28
N LEU A 92 -8.60 13.35 -10.60
CA LEU A 92 -8.93 14.74 -10.91
C LEU A 92 -8.49 15.12 -12.33
N LYS A 93 -7.27 14.75 -12.73
CA LYS A 93 -6.77 14.99 -14.10
C LYS A 93 -7.65 14.32 -15.15
N MET A 94 -8.12 13.10 -14.91
CA MET A 94 -9.06 12.42 -15.81
C MET A 94 -10.38 13.21 -15.94
N ILE A 95 -10.91 13.74 -14.83
CA ILE A 95 -12.13 14.56 -14.82
C ILE A 95 -11.92 15.87 -15.60
N GLU A 96 -10.79 16.55 -15.38
CA GLU A 96 -10.41 17.78 -16.10
C GLU A 96 -10.29 17.56 -17.62
N HIS A 97 -9.87 16.37 -18.04
CA HIS A 97 -9.78 15.97 -19.46
C HIS A 97 -11.07 15.30 -19.96
N HIS A 98 -12.18 15.42 -19.23
CA HIS A 98 -13.50 14.86 -19.57
C HIS A 98 -13.56 13.31 -19.68
N HIS A 99 -12.59 12.60 -19.13
CA HIS A 99 -12.55 11.13 -19.06
C HIS A 99 -13.32 10.58 -17.83
N TYR A 100 -14.60 10.94 -17.69
CA TYR A 100 -15.41 10.63 -16.50
C TYR A 100 -15.59 9.13 -16.23
N ALA A 101 -15.82 8.33 -17.28
CA ALA A 101 -15.98 6.90 -17.15
C ALA A 101 -14.70 6.22 -16.63
N LEU A 102 -13.54 6.66 -17.12
CA LEU A 102 -12.24 6.19 -16.66
C LEU A 102 -11.99 6.60 -15.20
N ALA A 103 -12.28 7.86 -14.84
CA ALA A 103 -12.14 8.36 -13.47
C ALA A 103 -12.98 7.57 -12.47
N ALA A 104 -14.25 7.30 -12.80
CA ALA A 104 -15.16 6.52 -11.98
C ALA A 104 -14.68 5.06 -11.86
N ALA A 105 -14.34 4.42 -12.99
CA ALA A 105 -13.84 3.05 -12.99
C ALA A 105 -12.54 2.93 -12.19
N TYR A 106 -11.58 3.84 -12.39
CA TYR A 106 -10.31 3.84 -11.68
C TYR A 106 -10.50 3.96 -10.16
N THR A 107 -11.37 4.87 -9.72
CA THR A 107 -11.66 5.07 -8.30
C THR A 107 -12.32 3.85 -7.68
N VAL A 108 -13.38 3.32 -8.29
CA VAL A 108 -14.14 2.18 -7.76
C VAL A 108 -13.27 0.92 -7.73
N VAL A 109 -12.60 0.61 -8.84
CA VAL A 109 -11.76 -0.60 -8.94
C VAL A 109 -10.59 -0.51 -7.97
N SER A 110 -9.95 0.65 -7.81
CA SER A 110 -8.85 0.80 -6.84
C SER A 110 -9.29 0.52 -5.41
N LEU A 111 -10.45 1.03 -5.00
CA LEU A 111 -11.00 0.78 -3.66
C LEU A 111 -11.41 -0.69 -3.47
N VAL A 112 -12.17 -1.25 -4.41
CA VAL A 112 -12.67 -2.63 -4.34
C VAL A 112 -11.51 -3.62 -4.40
N ALA A 113 -10.59 -3.48 -5.36
CA ALA A 113 -9.45 -4.36 -5.49
C ALA A 113 -8.51 -4.23 -4.29
N GLY A 114 -8.33 -3.04 -3.72
CA GLY A 114 -7.54 -2.85 -2.49
C GLY A 114 -8.14 -3.60 -1.30
N LEU A 115 -9.45 -3.47 -1.08
CA LEU A 115 -10.17 -4.20 -0.03
C LEU A 115 -10.10 -5.72 -0.25
N LEU A 116 -10.30 -6.19 -1.49
CA LEU A 116 -10.16 -7.60 -1.84
C LEU A 116 -8.74 -8.10 -1.60
N ALA A 117 -7.71 -7.32 -1.93
CA ALA A 117 -6.31 -7.68 -1.70
C ALA A 117 -6.01 -7.89 -0.21
N VAL A 118 -6.48 -6.98 0.66
CA VAL A 118 -6.37 -7.13 2.12
C VAL A 118 -7.10 -8.39 2.60
N TYR A 119 -8.33 -8.61 2.13
CA TYR A 119 -9.14 -9.77 2.49
C TYR A 119 -8.46 -11.09 2.09
N LEU A 120 -8.00 -11.19 0.83
CA LEU A 120 -7.31 -12.37 0.32
C LEU A 120 -6.01 -12.64 1.08
N ALA A 121 -5.21 -11.61 1.34
CA ALA A 121 -3.99 -11.76 2.14
C ALA A 121 -4.29 -12.30 3.54
N THR A 122 -5.32 -11.77 4.19
CA THR A 122 -5.76 -12.21 5.53
C THR A 122 -6.25 -13.66 5.50
N ALA A 123 -7.07 -14.02 4.50
CA ALA A 123 -7.57 -15.38 4.34
C ALA A 123 -6.44 -16.39 4.10
N LEU A 124 -5.48 -16.06 3.22
CA LEU A 124 -4.31 -16.89 2.93
C LEU A 124 -3.49 -17.15 4.20
N VAL A 125 -3.19 -16.10 4.98
CA VAL A 125 -2.41 -16.26 6.22
C VAL A 125 -3.13 -17.14 7.25
N ARG A 126 -4.47 -17.05 7.32
CA ARG A 126 -5.27 -17.85 8.26
C ARG A 126 -5.38 -19.32 7.84
N GLN A 127 -5.46 -19.60 6.54
CA GLN A 127 -5.55 -20.96 6.00
C GLN A 127 -4.24 -21.75 6.14
N VAL A 128 -3.09 -21.07 6.06
CA VAL A 128 -1.80 -21.72 6.26
C VAL A 128 -1.63 -22.08 7.74
N ARG A 129 -1.92 -23.34 8.07
CA ARG A 129 -1.66 -23.94 9.38
C ARG A 129 -0.14 -24.10 9.52
N ILE A 130 0.53 -23.08 10.07
CA ILE A 130 1.94 -23.18 10.42
C ILE A 130 2.03 -24.27 11.49
N ARG A 131 2.58 -25.44 11.12
CA ARG A 131 2.96 -26.47 12.09
C ARG A 131 3.99 -25.82 13.01
N ALA A 132 3.63 -25.69 14.29
CA ALA A 132 4.57 -25.35 15.35
C ALA A 132 5.52 -26.51 15.59
#